data_AF-A0A924B5H6-F1
#
_entry.id   AF-A0A924B5H6-F1
#
_cell.length_a   1.000
_cell.length_b   1.000
_cell.length_c   1.000
_cell.angle_alpha   90.00
_cell.angle_beta   90.00
_cell.angle_gamma   90.00
#
_symmetry.space_group_name_H-M   'P 1'
#
loop_
_entity.id
_entity.type
_entity.pdbx_description
1 polymer ?
#
loop_
_entity_poly.entity_id
_entity_poly.type
_entity_poly.pdbx_seq_one_letter_code
_entity_poly.pdbx_strand_id
1 'polypeptide(L)'
;GVQRLALFDLALASFALGNSDQHGKNVSFLHDGQGSVQLAPAYDIVSTQAWGDEYGHTLAMPFGEELEPDRVTPRHVERLAGELGLAVSGASGRASALLKRLSDAPTDAVAGIRAEGWDDPIVDSVLRVFARRSRQLIDH
;
A
#
# COMPACT_ATOMS: atom_id res chain seq x y z
N GLY A 1 -7.60 -5.86 -17.09
CA GLY A 1 -6.47 -4.95 -17.32
C GLY A 1 -6.44 -3.86 -16.26
N VAL A 2 -7.20 -2.79 -16.47
CA VAL A 2 -7.18 -1.59 -15.61
C VAL A 2 -7.54 -1.85 -14.14
N GLN A 3 -8.62 -2.59 -13.87
CA GLN A 3 -9.06 -2.84 -12.49
C GLN A 3 -8.08 -3.69 -11.67
N ARG A 4 -7.43 -4.66 -12.32
CA ARG A 4 -6.39 -5.49 -11.69
C ARG A 4 -5.14 -4.66 -11.37
N LEU A 5 -4.79 -3.73 -12.25
CA LEU A 5 -3.68 -2.82 -12.04
C LEU A 5 -3.97 -1.84 -10.90
N ALA A 6 -5.19 -1.32 -10.83
CA ALA A 6 -5.63 -0.47 -9.72
C ALA A 6 -5.62 -1.22 -8.38
N LEU A 7 -6.04 -2.49 -8.36
CA LEU A 7 -5.97 -3.34 -7.17
C LEU A 7 -4.52 -3.64 -6.77
N PHE A 8 -3.63 -3.86 -7.74
CA PHE A 8 -2.19 -4.01 -7.51
C PHE A 8 -1.57 -2.76 -6.88
N ASP A 9 -1.90 -1.57 -7.41
CA ASP A 9 -1.44 -0.30 -6.86
C ASP A 9 -1.97 -0.05 -5.45
N LEU A 10 -3.24 -0.40 -5.20
CA LEU A 10 -3.84 -0.30 -3.87
C LEU A 10 -3.09 -1.19 -2.87
N ALA A 11 -2.82 -2.44 -3.23
CA ALA A 11 -2.06 -3.35 -2.37
C ALA A 11 -0.65 -2.83 -2.07
N LEU A 12 0.05 -2.32 -3.10
CA LEU A 12 1.37 -1.70 -2.93
C LEU A 12 1.32 -0.47 -2.03
N ALA A 13 0.36 0.42 -2.23
CA ALA A 13 0.20 1.62 -1.44
C ALA A 13 -0.17 1.30 0.01
N SER A 14 -1.09 0.35 0.26
CA SER A 14 -1.46 -0.11 1.59
C SER A 14 -0.26 -0.73 2.32
N PHE A 15 0.52 -1.59 1.64
CA PHE A 15 1.74 -2.15 2.23
C PHE A 15 2.76 -1.06 2.54
N ALA A 16 3.02 -0.16 1.58
CA ALA A 16 3.96 0.93 1.76
C ALA A 16 3.56 1.82 2.94
N LEU A 17 2.28 2.16 3.09
CA LEU A 17 1.76 2.94 4.22
C LEU A 17 1.71 2.15 5.54
N GLY A 18 2.07 0.88 5.56
CA GLY A 18 2.01 0.04 6.75
C GLY A 18 0.58 -0.21 7.24
N ASN A 19 -0.38 -0.31 6.30
CA ASN A 19 -1.75 -0.69 6.61
C ASN A 19 -1.88 -2.21 6.71
N SER A 20 -1.80 -2.73 7.92
CA SER A 20 -2.03 -4.15 8.21
C SER A 20 -3.52 -4.53 8.29
N ASP A 21 -4.44 -3.57 8.28
CA ASP A 21 -5.89 -3.81 8.40
C ASP A 21 -6.61 -3.72 7.04
N GLN A 22 -5.87 -3.80 5.93
CA GLN A 22 -6.44 -3.82 4.58
C GLN A 22 -7.13 -5.17 4.31
N HIS A 23 -8.34 -5.36 4.83
CA HIS A 23 -9.14 -6.57 4.65
C HIS A 23 -10.16 -6.46 3.51
N GLY A 24 -10.82 -7.58 3.17
CA GLY A 24 -11.75 -7.64 2.02
C GLY A 24 -12.94 -6.67 2.09
N LYS A 25 -13.37 -6.24 3.29
CA LYS A 25 -14.41 -5.21 3.44
C LYS A 25 -13.91 -3.78 3.19
N ASN A 26 -12.60 -3.56 3.05
CA ASN A 26 -11.96 -2.28 2.70
C ASN A 26 -11.66 -2.20 1.20
N VAL A 27 -12.27 -3.10 0.43
CA VAL A 27 -12.22 -3.15 -1.02
C VAL A 27 -13.66 -3.26 -1.51
N SER A 28 -14.07 -2.36 -2.39
CA SER A 28 -15.43 -2.35 -2.93
C SER A 28 -15.42 -2.18 -4.43
N PHE A 29 -16.53 -2.57 -5.05
CA PHE A 29 -16.74 -2.46 -6.47
C PHE A 29 -18.00 -1.66 -6.76
N LEU A 30 -17.91 -0.77 -7.74
CA LEU A 30 -19.03 -0.02 -8.28
C LEU A 30 -19.62 -0.81 -9.46
N HIS A 31 -20.95 -0.91 -9.45
CA HIS A 31 -21.73 -1.52 -10.52
C HIS A 31 -22.55 -0.42 -11.19
N ASP A 32 -22.42 -0.27 -12.51
CA ASP A 32 -23.15 0.75 -13.28
C ASP A 32 -24.57 0.33 -13.71
N GLY A 33 -25.01 -0.86 -13.27
CA GLY A 33 -26.29 -1.46 -13.67
C GLY A 33 -26.34 -1.98 -15.11
N GLN A 34 -25.29 -1.76 -15.90
CA GLN A 34 -25.15 -2.16 -17.31
C GLN A 34 -24.17 -3.33 -17.48
N GLY A 35 -23.71 -3.90 -16.36
CA GLY A 35 -22.85 -5.06 -16.30
C GLY A 35 -21.37 -4.73 -16.17
N SER A 36 -20.97 -3.45 -16.11
CA SER A 36 -19.59 -3.09 -15.81
C SER A 36 -19.35 -3.11 -14.30
N VAL A 37 -18.15 -3.56 -13.92
CA VAL A 37 -17.68 -3.63 -12.54
C VAL A 37 -16.35 -2.88 -12.48
N GLN A 38 -16.28 -1.87 -11.62
CA GLN A 38 -15.09 -1.07 -11.41
C GLN A 38 -14.69 -1.10 -9.94
N LEU A 39 -13.39 -1.08 -9.66
CA LEU A 39 -12.90 -0.86 -8.30
C LEU A 39 -13.36 0.52 -7.84
N ALA A 40 -13.95 0.59 -6.65
CA ALA A 40 -14.30 1.85 -6.03
C ALA A 40 -13.03 2.64 -5.64
N PRO A 41 -13.11 3.97 -5.48
CA PRO A 41 -12.02 4.73 -4.89
C PRO A 41 -11.55 4.10 -3.56
N ALA A 42 -10.24 4.16 -3.30
CA ALA A 42 -9.67 3.64 -2.05
C ALA A 42 -10.23 4.41 -0.84
N TYR A 43 -10.50 3.70 0.25
CA TYR A 43 -10.96 4.23 1.52
C TYR A 43 -10.36 3.42 2.66
N ASP A 44 -10.47 3.94 3.88
CA ASP A 44 -9.97 3.30 5.11
C ASP A 44 -8.50 2.85 5.01
N ILE A 45 -7.68 3.77 4.50
CA ILE A 45 -6.23 3.60 4.40
C ILE A 45 -5.61 4.22 5.64
N VAL A 46 -5.21 3.36 6.58
CA VAL A 46 -4.68 3.77 7.88
C VAL A 46 -3.33 3.11 8.11
N SER A 47 -2.33 3.88 8.54
CA SER A 47 -1.00 3.35 8.89
C SER A 47 -1.03 2.67 10.26
N THR A 48 -1.63 1.49 10.33
CA THR A 48 -1.82 0.77 11.61
C THR A 48 -0.50 0.39 12.28
N GLN A 49 0.57 0.19 11.49
CA GLN A 49 1.92 -0.07 12.01
C GLN A 49 2.60 1.15 12.66
N ALA A 50 2.03 2.36 12.54
CA ALA A 50 2.58 3.55 13.18
C ALA A 50 2.25 3.64 14.68
N TRP A 51 1.30 2.83 15.17
CA TRP A 51 0.74 2.91 16.52
C TRP A 51 1.53 2.16 17.60
N GLY A 52 2.64 1.50 17.23
CA GLY A 52 3.54 0.80 18.17
C GLY A 52 3.50 -0.72 18.03
N ASP A 53 4.58 -1.38 18.46
CA ASP A 53 4.83 -2.82 18.30
C ASP A 53 3.98 -3.69 19.25
N GLU A 54 3.30 -3.07 20.23
CA GLU A 54 2.33 -3.75 21.11
C GLU A 54 1.07 -4.21 20.38
N TYR A 55 0.82 -3.69 19.18
CA TYR A 55 -0.29 -4.09 18.32
C TYR A 55 0.16 -5.10 17.27
N GLY A 56 -0.69 -6.07 16.96
CA GLY A 56 -0.41 -7.04 15.91
C GLY A 56 -0.26 -6.35 14.54
N HIS A 57 0.78 -6.70 13.80
CA HIS A 57 1.08 -6.14 12.47
C HIS A 57 0.92 -7.13 11.32
N THR A 58 0.46 -8.36 11.60
CA THR A 58 0.12 -9.33 10.57
C THR A 58 -0.86 -8.72 9.56
N LEU A 59 -0.55 -8.84 8.28
CA LEU A 59 -1.39 -8.31 7.21
C LEU A 59 -2.74 -9.03 7.21
N ALA A 60 -3.84 -8.29 7.04
CA ALA A 60 -5.17 -8.87 6.96
C ALA A 60 -5.40 -9.73 5.71
N MET A 61 -4.65 -9.48 4.64
CA MET A 61 -4.61 -10.30 3.43
C MET A 61 -3.15 -10.60 3.06
N PRO A 62 -2.83 -11.80 2.53
CA PRO A 62 -1.47 -12.11 2.11
C PRO A 62 -0.99 -11.16 1.00
N PHE A 63 0.24 -10.69 1.13
CA PHE A 63 0.94 -9.97 0.09
C PHE A 63 1.80 -10.95 -0.69
N GLY A 64 1.26 -11.47 -1.81
CA GLY A 64 1.94 -12.46 -2.65
C GLY A 64 2.36 -13.71 -1.88
N GLU A 65 1.46 -14.23 -1.03
CA GLU A 65 1.60 -15.37 -0.09
C GLU A 65 2.10 -15.05 1.34
N GLU A 66 2.74 -13.90 1.58
CA GLU A 66 3.31 -13.55 2.90
C GLU A 66 2.35 -12.68 3.73
N LEU A 67 2.22 -12.98 5.02
CA LEU A 67 1.38 -12.25 5.98
C LEU A 67 2.18 -11.44 6.99
N GLU A 68 3.43 -11.81 7.24
CA GLU A 68 4.34 -11.08 8.11
C GLU A 68 4.99 -9.94 7.31
N PRO A 69 4.62 -8.67 7.55
CA PRO A 69 5.08 -7.56 6.72
C PRO A 69 6.60 -7.42 6.67
N ASP A 70 7.33 -7.82 7.72
CA ASP A 70 8.80 -7.78 7.74
C ASP A 70 9.48 -8.86 6.87
N ARG A 71 8.73 -9.89 6.44
CA ARG A 71 9.21 -10.95 5.56
C ARG A 71 8.87 -10.73 4.09
N VAL A 72 8.08 -9.69 3.79
CA VAL A 72 7.75 -9.32 2.42
C VAL A 72 9.04 -8.90 1.68
N THR A 73 9.11 -9.24 0.40
CA THR A 73 10.26 -8.99 -0.47
C THR A 73 9.73 -8.70 -1.87
N PRO A 74 10.54 -8.14 -2.78
CA PRO A 74 10.12 -7.93 -4.18
C PRO A 74 9.67 -9.19 -4.91
N ARG A 75 10.14 -10.38 -4.55
CA ARG A 75 9.59 -11.64 -5.09
C ARG A 75 8.10 -11.79 -4.76
N HIS A 76 7.64 -11.32 -3.61
CA HIS A 76 6.23 -11.32 -3.25
C HIS A 76 5.43 -10.31 -4.09
N VAL A 77 6.04 -9.20 -4.51
CA VAL A 77 5.42 -8.26 -5.48
C VAL A 77 5.19 -8.94 -6.83
N GLU A 78 6.19 -9.69 -7.32
CA GLU A 78 6.08 -10.45 -8.57
C GLU A 78 4.99 -11.52 -8.49
N ARG A 79 4.89 -12.21 -7.35
CA ARG A 79 3.82 -13.18 -7.09
C ARG A 79 2.45 -12.55 -7.08
N LEU A 80 2.27 -11.47 -6.33
CA LEU A 80 1.01 -10.71 -6.30
C LEU A 80 0.59 -10.27 -7.71
N ALA A 81 1.55 -9.81 -8.53
CA ALA A 81 1.30 -9.48 -9.93
C ALA A 81 0.81 -10.71 -10.72
N GLY A 82 1.44 -11.87 -10.54
CA GLY A 82 1.03 -13.13 -11.15
C GLY A 82 -0.36 -13.59 -10.73
N GLU A 83 -0.71 -13.50 -9.45
CA GLU A 83 -2.04 -13.82 -8.91
C GLU A 83 -3.14 -12.93 -9.52
N LEU A 84 -2.81 -11.67 -9.79
CA LEU A 84 -3.69 -10.73 -10.48
C LEU A 84 -3.67 -10.90 -12.01
N GLY A 85 -2.89 -11.83 -12.56
CA GLY A 85 -2.76 -12.07 -13.99
C GLY A 85 -2.10 -10.90 -14.75
N LEU A 86 -1.18 -10.19 -14.10
CA LEU A 86 -0.38 -9.11 -14.67
C LEU A 86 0.98 -9.65 -15.16
N ALA A 87 1.54 -9.02 -16.20
CA ALA A 87 2.90 -9.34 -16.64
C ALA A 87 3.92 -8.87 -15.61
N VAL A 88 4.72 -9.80 -15.07
CA VAL A 88 5.65 -9.55 -13.96
C VAL A 88 6.59 -8.39 -14.24
N SER A 89 7.24 -8.35 -15.41
CA SER A 89 8.18 -7.28 -15.78
C SER A 89 7.53 -5.89 -15.77
N GLY A 90 6.30 -5.77 -16.27
CA GLY A 90 5.54 -4.52 -16.26
C GLY A 90 5.10 -4.13 -14.85
N ALA A 91 4.71 -5.11 -14.03
CA ALA A 91 4.29 -4.90 -12.66
C ALA A 91 5.45 -4.46 -11.75
N SER A 92 6.64 -5.06 -11.88
CA SER A 92 7.83 -4.66 -11.12
C SER A 92 8.25 -3.23 -11.47
N GLY A 93 8.29 -2.88 -12.75
CA GLY A 93 8.59 -1.50 -13.17
C GLY A 93 7.56 -0.49 -12.64
N ARG A 94 6.26 -0.86 -12.63
CA ARG A 94 5.21 -0.04 -12.04
C ARG A 94 5.36 0.09 -10.53
N ALA A 95 5.66 -1.00 -9.82
CA ALA A 95 5.85 -1.00 -8.38
C ALA A 95 6.99 -0.04 -7.99
N SER A 96 8.16 -0.16 -8.63
CA SER A 96 9.28 0.75 -8.40
C SER A 96 8.91 2.21 -8.68
N ALA A 97 8.23 2.48 -9.80
CA ALA A 97 7.81 3.84 -10.14
C ALA A 97 6.79 4.42 -9.14
N LEU A 98 5.82 3.62 -8.69
CA LEU A 98 4.82 4.01 -7.70
C LEU A 98 5.48 4.29 -6.35
N LEU A 99 6.28 3.35 -5.84
CA LEU A 99 6.94 3.47 -4.54
C LEU A 99 7.92 4.63 -4.50
N LYS A 100 8.65 4.89 -5.60
CA LYS A 100 9.52 6.06 -5.71
C LYS A 100 8.72 7.37 -5.66
N ARG A 101 7.64 7.48 -6.44
CA ARG A 101 6.74 8.64 -6.38
C ARG A 101 6.15 8.86 -4.99
N LEU A 102 5.75 7.78 -4.32
CA LEU A 102 5.21 7.86 -2.98
C LEU A 102 6.30 8.26 -1.96
N SER A 103 7.56 7.86 -2.17
CA SER A 103 8.71 8.25 -1.34
C SER A 103 9.01 9.75 -1.38
N ASP A 104 8.76 10.40 -2.52
CA ASP A 104 8.99 11.83 -2.72
C ASP A 104 7.79 12.70 -2.31
N ALA A 105 6.58 12.14 -2.31
CA ALA A 105 5.32 12.81 -1.99
C ALA A 105 5.09 13.29 -0.52
N PRO A 106 5.66 12.70 0.55
CA PRO A 106 5.20 13.01 1.90
C PRO A 106 5.61 14.40 2.38
N THR A 107 6.63 15.00 1.78
CA THR A 107 7.16 16.30 2.21
C THR A 107 6.10 17.40 2.18
N ASP A 108 5.37 17.51 1.07
CA ASP A 108 4.33 18.54 0.91
C ASP A 108 3.11 18.23 1.79
N ALA A 109 2.74 16.95 1.89
CA ALA A 109 1.61 16.53 2.72
C ALA A 109 1.87 16.82 4.21
N VAL A 110 3.07 16.51 4.71
CA VAL A 110 3.47 16.76 6.10
C VAL A 110 3.57 18.26 6.37
N ALA A 111 4.11 19.04 5.43
CA ALA A 111 4.15 20.49 5.55
C ALA A 111 2.74 21.09 5.68
N GLY A 112 1.78 20.60 4.88
CA GLY A 112 0.37 21.00 4.99
C GLY A 112 -0.25 20.64 6.34
N ILE A 113 -0.11 19.39 6.77
CA ILE A 113 -0.65 18.91 8.05
C ILE A 113 -0.08 19.72 9.24
N ARG A 114 1.24 19.97 9.26
CA ARG A 114 1.87 20.79 10.29
C ARG A 114 1.44 22.24 10.24
N ALA A 115 1.24 22.80 9.04
CA ALA A 115 0.72 24.16 8.88
C ALA A 115 -0.72 24.31 9.40
N GLU A 116 -1.51 23.23 9.37
CA GLU A 116 -2.84 23.15 9.98
C GLU A 116 -2.79 22.94 11.51
N GLY A 117 -1.60 22.87 12.12
CA GLY A 117 -1.39 22.74 13.56
C GLY A 117 -1.31 21.31 14.08
N TRP A 118 -1.27 20.31 13.19
CA TRP A 118 -1.09 18.91 13.56
C TRP A 118 0.40 18.57 13.62
N ASP A 119 0.98 18.75 14.81
CA ASP A 119 2.38 18.44 15.11
C ASP A 119 2.49 17.37 16.20
N ASP A 120 2.01 16.16 15.86
CA ASP A 120 2.03 15.00 16.75
C ASP A 120 3.11 13.99 16.30
N PRO A 121 3.83 13.32 17.24
CA PRO A 121 4.83 12.30 16.91
C PRO A 121 4.34 11.17 16.00
N ILE A 122 3.04 10.91 15.94
CA ILE A 122 2.44 9.92 15.04
C ILE A 122 2.75 10.24 13.58
N VAL A 123 2.82 11.52 13.19
CA VAL A 123 3.14 11.92 11.81
C VAL A 123 4.52 11.39 11.43
N ASP A 124 5.51 11.55 12.30
CA ASP A 124 6.86 11.04 12.04
C ASP A 124 6.90 9.49 12.09
N SER A 125 6.08 8.84 12.93
CA SER A 125 5.94 7.38 12.94
C SER A 125 5.41 6.85 11.60
N VAL A 126 4.37 7.47 11.05
CA VAL A 126 3.84 7.13 9.73
C VAL A 126 4.92 7.26 8.66
N LEU A 127 5.69 8.35 8.67
CA LEU A 127 6.79 8.55 7.71
C LEU A 127 7.89 7.50 7.84
N ARG A 128 8.26 7.12 9.07
CA ARG A 128 9.26 6.07 9.32
C ARG A 128 8.80 4.71 8.78
N VAL A 129 7.56 4.32 9.07
CA VAL A 129 6.95 3.09 8.55
C VAL A 129 6.93 3.12 7.04
N PHE A 130 6.48 4.24 6.47
CA PHE A 130 6.36 4.42 5.04
C PHE A 130 7.70 4.30 4.31
N ALA A 131 8.74 4.95 4.83
CA ALA A 131 10.09 4.86 4.29
C ALA A 131 10.70 3.45 4.46
N ARG A 132 10.40 2.75 5.56
CA ARG A 132 10.86 1.36 5.81
C ARG A 132 10.26 0.41 4.77
N ARG A 133 8.94 0.42 4.62
CA ARG A 133 8.20 -0.48 3.72
C ARG A 133 8.51 -0.21 2.24
N SER A 134 8.67 1.06 1.87
CA SER A 134 9.06 1.42 0.50
C SER A 134 10.46 0.91 0.15
N ARG A 135 11.45 1.13 1.02
CA ARG A 135 12.83 0.63 0.83
C ARG A 135 12.89 -0.90 0.75
N GLN A 136 12.13 -1.59 1.60
CA GLN A 136 12.03 -3.06 1.58
C GLN A 136 11.64 -3.63 0.21
N LEU A 137 10.96 -2.83 -0.62
CA LEU A 137 10.52 -3.23 -1.96
C LEU A 137 11.34 -2.62 -3.12
N ILE A 138 12.17 -1.60 -2.86
CA ILE A 138 12.97 -0.89 -3.88
C ILE A 138 14.44 -1.32 -3.84
N ASP A 139 15.02 -1.47 -2.65
CA ASP A 139 16.46 -1.67 -2.50
C ASP A 139 16.82 -3.14 -2.75
N HIS A 140 17.39 -3.40 -3.93
CA HIS A 140 17.94 -4.67 -4.38
C HIS A 140 19.32 -4.46 -5.02
#